data_AF-A0A1J5KLN1-F1
#
_entry.id   AF-A0A1J5KLN1-F1
#
_cell.length_a   1.000
_cell.length_b   1.000
_cell.length_c   1.000
_cell.angle_alpha   90.00
_cell.angle_beta   90.00
_cell.angle_gamma   90.00
#
_symmetry.space_group_name_H-M   'P 1'
#
loop_
_entity.id
_entity.type
_entity.pdbx_description
1 polymer ?
#
loop_
_entity_poly.entity_id
_entity_poly.type
_entity_poly.pdbx_seq_one_letter_code
_entity_poly.pdbx_strand_id
1 'polypeptide(L)' 'MPFIGAWLKADYNKADTSEDLLNLMHKWFNESERTENKVKSNYYKISAQYLYSLLTNKSYESKDIENLIIT' A
#
# COMPACT_ATOMS: atom_id res chain seq x y z
N MET A 1 -5.14 19.21 1.87
CA MET A 1 -4.76 17.78 1.86
C MET A 1 -3.84 17.56 3.06
N PRO A 2 -4.08 16.58 3.96
CA PRO A 2 -3.14 16.31 5.05
C PRO A 2 -1.76 16.00 4.46
N PHE A 3 -0.67 16.39 5.14
CA PHE A 3 0.70 16.26 4.65
C PHE A 3 0.99 14.88 4.04
N ILE A 4 0.52 13.80 4.68
CA ILE A 4 0.70 12.43 4.18
C ILE A 4 0.17 12.22 2.74
N GLY A 5 -0.97 12.81 2.37
CA GLY A 5 -1.52 12.66 1.03
C GLY A 5 -0.65 13.30 -0.06
N ALA A 6 0.00 14.43 0.26
CA ALA A 6 0.95 15.06 -0.65
C ALA A 6 2.21 14.20 -0.84
N TRP A 7 2.69 13.56 0.24
CA TRP A 7 3.83 12.65 0.19
C TRP A 7 3.53 11.37 -0.62
N LEU A 8 2.37 10.75 -0.38
CA LEU A 8 1.93 9.57 -1.12
C LEU A 8 1.81 9.86 -2.62
N LYS A 9 1.22 11.01 -2.97
CA LYS A 9 1.12 11.46 -4.37
C LYS A 9 2.50 11.69 -4.99
N ALA A 10 3.42 12.32 -4.26
CA ALA A 10 4.77 12.57 -4.76
C ALA A 10 5.55 11.27 -4.98
N ASP A 11 5.41 10.29 -4.08
CA ASP A 11 6.00 8.96 -4.23
C ASP A 11 5.42 8.22 -5.44
N TYR A 12 4.09 8.23 -5.61
CA TYR A 12 3.42 7.62 -6.76
C TYR A 12 3.87 8.24 -8.09
N ASN A 13 3.92 9.56 -8.16
CA ASN A 13 4.34 10.28 -9.37
C ASN A 13 5.81 10.04 -9.77
N LYS A 14 6.63 9.48 -8.88
CA LYS A 14 8.03 9.11 -9.18
C LYS A 14 8.16 7.67 -9.69
N ALA A 15 7.14 6.84 -9.54
CA ALA A 15 7.14 5.47 -10.05
C ALA A 15 6.77 5.50 -11.54
N ASP A 16 7.68 5.06 -12.40
CA ASP A 16 7.52 5.14 -13.86
C ASP A 16 7.25 3.76 -14.48
N THR A 17 7.73 2.70 -13.83
CA THR A 17 7.54 1.31 -14.28
C THR A 17 6.61 0.52 -13.38
N SER A 18 6.11 -0.61 -13.87
CA SER A 18 5.35 -1.56 -13.04
C SER A 18 6.18 -2.11 -11.88
N GLU A 19 7.50 -2.25 -12.05
CA GLU A 19 8.41 -2.67 -10.99
C GLU A 19 8.55 -1.59 -9.90
N ASP A 20 8.61 -0.31 -10.29
CA ASP A 20 8.60 0.80 -9.32
C ASP A 20 7.32 0.82 -8.49
N LEU A 21 6.18 0.55 -9.13
CA LEU A 21 4.89 0.47 -8.43
C LEU A 21 4.83 -0.72 -7.46
N LEU A 22 5.40 -1.87 -7.81
CA LEU A 22 5.54 -3.03 -6.90
C LEU A 22 6.44 -2.68 -5.71
N ASN A 23 7.59 -2.07 -5.97
CA ASN A 23 8.51 -1.63 -4.92
C ASN A 23 7.86 -0.58 -4.02
N LEU A 24 7.08 0.33 -4.59
CA LEU A 24 6.34 1.34 -3.85
C LEU A 24 5.26 0.73 -2.95
N MET A 25 4.51 -0.24 -3.45
CA MET A 25 3.55 -1.01 -2.68
C MET A 25 4.22 -1.65 -1.45
N HIS A 26 5.35 -2.35 -1.63
CA HIS A 26 6.10 -2.96 -0.53
C HIS A 26 6.62 -1.92 0.47
N LYS A 27 7.15 -0.80 -0.02
CA LYS A 27 7.59 0.33 0.81
C LYS A 27 6.45 0.81 1.70
N TRP A 28 5.26 1.05 1.16
CA TRP A 28 4.12 1.54 1.94
C TRP A 28 3.59 0.49 2.93
N PHE A 29 3.60 -0.81 2.62
CA PHE A 29 3.30 -1.84 3.62
C PHE A 29 4.28 -1.76 4.81
N ASN A 30 5.58 -1.70 4.54
CA ASN A 30 6.60 -1.60 5.58
C ASN A 30 6.45 -0.31 6.41
N GLU A 31 6.19 0.84 5.77
CA GLU A 31 5.96 2.10 6.48
C GLU A 31 4.68 2.06 7.34
N SER A 32 3.66 1.33 6.90
CA SER A 32 2.42 1.17 7.68
C SER A 32 2.65 0.41 8.99
N GLU A 33 3.56 -0.58 9.00
CA GLU A 33 3.91 -1.38 10.19
C GLU A 33 4.85 -0.63 11.14
N ARG A 34 5.75 0.20 10.60
CA ARG A 34 6.75 0.94 11.39
C ARG A 34 6.23 2.23 12.01
N THR A 35 5.17 2.80 11.44
CA THR A 35 4.66 4.11 11.86
C THR A 35 3.79 3.99 13.12
N GLU A 36 4.20 4.63 14.23
CA GLU A 36 3.42 4.67 15.47
C GLU A 36 2.14 5.54 15.36
N ASN A 37 2.15 6.52 14.45
CA ASN A 37 0.97 7.34 14.18
C ASN A 37 -0.09 6.53 13.42
N LYS A 38 -1.14 6.12 14.14
CA LYS A 38 -2.24 5.29 13.60
C LYS A 38 -2.88 5.85 12.33
N VAL A 39 -3.05 7.17 12.22
CA VAL A 39 -3.64 7.80 11.04
C VAL A 39 -2.71 7.64 9.84
N LYS A 40 -1.42 7.94 10.01
CA LYS A 40 -0.41 7.82 8.95
C LYS A 40 -0.20 6.35 8.55
N SER A 41 -0.15 5.44 9.51
CA SER A 41 -0.11 3.99 9.29
C SER A 41 -1.29 3.53 8.42
N ASN A 42 -2.51 3.95 8.77
CA ASN A 42 -3.71 3.57 8.00
C ASN A 42 -3.68 4.10 6.55
N TYR A 43 -3.19 5.33 6.33
CA TYR A 43 -3.04 5.87 4.98
C TYR A 43 -2.03 5.07 4.16
N TYR A 44 -0.87 4.72 4.71
CA TYR A 44 0.08 3.85 4.02
C TYR A 44 -0.53 2.49 3.70
N LYS A 45 -1.23 1.87 4.66
CA LYS A 45 -1.88 0.57 4.49
C LYS A 45 -2.89 0.61 3.34
N ILE A 46 -3.85 1.55 3.35
CA ILE A 46 -4.88 1.66 2.31
C ILE A 46 -4.25 1.92 0.93
N SER A 47 -3.24 2.79 0.86
CA SER A 47 -2.56 3.07 -0.41
C SER A 47 -1.78 1.87 -0.95
N ALA A 48 -1.13 1.10 -0.06
CA ALA A 48 -0.44 -0.14 -0.44
C ALA A 48 -1.44 -1.22 -0.92
N GLN A 49 -2.58 -1.38 -0.23
CA GLN A 49 -3.64 -2.29 -0.62
C GLN A 49 -4.24 -1.92 -1.98
N TYR A 50 -4.44 -0.63 -2.26
CA TYR A 50 -4.88 -0.16 -3.56
C TYR A 50 -3.89 -0.53 -4.67
N LEU A 51 -2.59 -0.27 -4.47
CA LEU A 51 -1.56 -0.67 -5.44
C LEU A 51 -1.51 -2.19 -5.64
N TYR A 52 -1.62 -2.97 -4.56
CA TYR A 52 -1.70 -4.43 -4.67
C TYR A 52 -2.85 -4.85 -5.58
N SER A 53 -4.05 -4.30 -5.34
CA SER A 53 -5.22 -4.66 -6.14
C SER A 53 -5.10 -4.23 -7.59
N LEU A 54 -4.54 -3.05 -7.85
CA LEU A 54 -4.27 -2.57 -9.20
C LEU A 54 -3.27 -3.47 -9.94
N LEU A 55 -2.17 -3.86 -9.29
CA LEU A 55 -1.08 -4.61 -9.90
C LEU A 55 -1.39 -6.10 -10.09
N THR A 56 -2.19 -6.69 -9.18
CA THR A 56 -2.50 -8.12 -9.20
C THR A 56 -3.87 -8.45 -9.78
N ASN A 57 -4.71 -7.43 -9.99
CA ASN A 57 -6.13 -7.58 -10.31
C ASN A 57 -6.90 -8.47 -9.31
N LYS A 58 -6.44 -8.52 -8.05
CA LYS A 58 -7.07 -9.24 -6.94
C LYS A 58 -7.47 -8.27 -5.84
N SER A 59 -8.61 -8.50 -5.18
CA SER A 59 -8.89 -7.74 -3.96
C SER A 59 -7.82 -8.04 -2.92
N TYR A 60 -7.33 -7.01 -2.22
CA TYR A 60 -6.46 -7.27 -1.07
C TYR A 60 -7.23 -8.02 0.03
N GLU A 61 -8.50 -7.68 0.24
CA GLU A 61 -9.36 -8.34 1.23
C GLU A 61 -9.56 -9.83 0.91
N SER A 62 -9.55 -10.23 -0.37
CA SER A 62 -9.63 -11.66 -0.72
C SER A 62 -8.34 -12.42 -0.37
N LYS A 63 -7.17 -11.76 -0.33
CA LYS A 63 -5.90 -12.38 0.05
C LYS A 63 -5.85 -12.71 1.55
N ASP A 64 -6.37 -11.80 2.38
CA ASP A 64 -6.46 -12.03 3.82
C ASP A 64 -7.43 -13.17 4.15
N ILE A 65 -8.52 -13.30 3.38
CA ILE A 65 -9.48 -14.42 3.50
C ILE A 65 -8.85 -15.74 3.03
N GLU A 66 -8.11 -15.76 1.91
CA GLU A 66 -7.41 -16.97 1.44
C GLU A 66 -6.40 -17.50 2.47
N ASN A 67 -5.63 -16.61 3.11
CA ASN A 67 -4.69 -17.01 4.17
C ASN A 67 -5.38 -17.60 5.41
N LEU A 68 -6.58 -17.12 5.74
CA LEU A 68 -7.40 -17.60 6.87
C LEU A 68 -8.03 -18.98 6.61
N ILE A 69 -8.26 -19.35 5.35
CA ILE A 69 -8.88 -20.64 4.97
C ILE A 69 -7.84 -21.78 4.90
N ILE A 70 -6.56 -21.45 4.74
CA ILE A 70 -5.46 -22.42 4.59
C ILE A 70 -4.76 -22.73 5.94
N THR A 71 -5.19 -22.09 7.04
CA THR A 71 -4.69 -22.34 8.41
C THR A 71 -5.73 -23.10 9.24
#